data_AF-B1XJV7-F1
#
_entry.id   AF-B1XJV7-F1
#
_cell.length_a   1.000
_cell.length_b   1.000
_cell.length_c   1.000
_cell.angle_alpha   90.00
_cell.angle_beta   90.00
_cell.angle_gamma   90.00
#
_symmetry.space_group_name_H-M   'P 1'
#
loop_
_entity.id
_entity.type
_entity.pdbx_description
1 polymer ?
#
loop_
_entity_poly.entity_id
_entity_poly.type
_entity_poly.pdbx_seq_one_letter_code
_entity_poly.pdbx_strand_id
1 'polypeptide(L)'
;MQSTTYFFGAIALAFSLGACTQNNTTPESNATGGGTVATPEAAPETPASPPTLQFTALEWEASPVSLEIQDQVGQTFEFSCPPGDPSQRIWGTGVYTSDSSICAAAVHAGLFAAETGGNLTLEILAGQDLYTGSQQNAVTSRDYGAWDGSFRFPEASDSAAATTPNIQWDSTPGSFGIAENVGDRYSFNCPPNGELGASVWGTDIYTNDSAICVAAVHAGEIDLATGGPITIEIAPGQDSYTGGDRNGVVTADYGSWGGSFIFLDE
;
A
#
# COMPACT_ATOMS: atom_id res chain seq x y z
N MET A 1 31.48 -22.98 -28.00
CA MET A 1 31.03 -24.12 -28.81
C MET A 1 31.08 -25.36 -27.95
N GLN A 2 29.93 -25.82 -27.44
CA GLN A 2 29.66 -27.19 -27.04
C GLN A 2 28.14 -27.27 -26.77
N SER A 3 27.44 -27.92 -27.70
CA SER A 3 26.00 -28.17 -27.66
C SER A 3 25.73 -29.42 -26.83
N THR A 4 24.82 -29.32 -25.87
CA THR A 4 24.26 -30.48 -25.16
C THR A 4 22.78 -30.57 -25.49
N THR A 5 22.44 -31.56 -26.31
CA THR A 5 21.08 -31.91 -26.75
C THR A 5 20.35 -32.68 -25.65
N TYR A 6 19.18 -32.21 -25.22
CA TYR A 6 18.27 -32.97 -24.34
C TYR A 6 17.12 -33.57 -25.17
N PHE A 7 16.91 -34.87 -25.00
CA PHE A 7 15.91 -35.70 -25.65
C PHE A 7 14.52 -35.51 -25.01
N PHE A 8 13.48 -35.35 -25.84
CA PHE A 8 12.07 -35.43 -25.45
C PHE A 8 11.64 -36.89 -25.27
N GLY A 9 11.04 -37.21 -24.13
CA GLY A 9 10.36 -38.49 -23.87
C GLY A 9 8.86 -38.28 -23.68
N ALA A 10 8.06 -38.74 -24.64
CA ALA A 10 6.61 -38.76 -24.56
C ALA A 10 6.13 -40.02 -23.81
N ILE A 11 5.18 -39.86 -22.88
CA ILE A 11 4.40 -40.98 -22.31
C ILE A 11 2.93 -40.68 -22.56
N ALA A 12 2.32 -41.51 -23.41
CA ALA A 12 0.88 -41.63 -23.59
C ALA A 12 0.41 -42.91 -22.89
N LEU A 13 -0.71 -42.85 -22.16
CA LEU A 13 -1.49 -44.02 -21.74
C LEU A 13 -2.95 -43.63 -21.59
N ALA A 14 -3.82 -44.56 -21.94
CA ALA A 14 -5.11 -44.34 -22.59
C ALA A 14 -6.34 -44.40 -21.66
N PHE A 15 -7.38 -43.71 -22.13
CA PHE A 15 -8.84 -43.90 -22.00
C PHE A 15 -9.37 -45.15 -21.25
N SER A 16 -10.41 -44.92 -20.42
CA SER A 16 -11.62 -45.76 -20.47
C SER A 16 -12.88 -44.94 -20.13
N LEU A 17 -13.90 -45.09 -21.00
CA LEU A 17 -15.23 -44.50 -20.92
C LEU A 17 -16.16 -45.41 -20.11
N GLY A 18 -17.11 -44.83 -19.39
CA GLY A 18 -18.25 -45.55 -18.82
C GLY A 18 -19.32 -44.58 -18.35
N ALA A 19 -20.30 -44.32 -19.20
CA ALA A 19 -21.48 -43.51 -18.92
C ALA A 19 -22.74 -44.38 -18.73
N CYS A 20 -23.79 -43.73 -18.22
CA CYS A 20 -25.22 -44.07 -18.15
C CYS A 20 -25.69 -44.69 -16.82
N THR A 21 -26.89 -44.43 -16.24
CA THR A 21 -27.94 -43.40 -16.30
C THR A 21 -29.14 -44.00 -15.55
N GLN A 22 -29.74 -43.27 -14.60
CA GLN A 22 -31.15 -43.37 -14.11
C GLN A 22 -31.58 -44.70 -13.40
N ASN A 23 -32.60 -44.77 -12.54
CA ASN A 23 -33.72 -43.89 -12.25
C ASN A 23 -34.31 -44.20 -10.86
N ASN A 24 -35.04 -43.19 -10.37
CA ASN A 24 -35.92 -43.12 -9.22
C ASN A 24 -36.96 -44.25 -9.10
N THR A 25 -37.22 -44.77 -7.89
CA THR A 25 -38.54 -45.33 -7.48
C THR A 25 -38.61 -45.56 -5.95
N THR A 26 -39.34 -44.69 -5.25
CA THR A 26 -40.17 -45.00 -4.05
C THR A 26 -41.58 -45.45 -4.52
N PRO A 27 -42.55 -45.96 -3.70
CA PRO A 27 -42.74 -45.71 -2.26
C PRO A 27 -43.42 -46.85 -1.42
N GLU A 28 -43.81 -46.50 -0.18
CA GLU A 28 -44.92 -47.05 0.66
C GLU A 28 -44.75 -48.42 1.37
N SER A 29 -45.25 -48.68 2.58
CA SER A 29 -45.90 -47.88 3.65
C SER A 29 -46.11 -48.75 4.91
N ASN A 30 -46.27 -48.09 6.07
CA ASN A 30 -47.33 -48.31 7.08
C ASN A 30 -46.94 -48.66 8.55
N ALA A 31 -47.06 -47.61 9.38
CA ALA A 31 -47.67 -47.47 10.71
C ALA A 31 -47.37 -48.44 11.89
N THR A 32 -47.06 -47.87 13.06
CA THR A 32 -48.00 -47.64 14.19
C THR A 32 -47.31 -47.08 15.45
N GLY A 33 -47.93 -46.08 16.09
CA GLY A 33 -47.71 -45.64 17.49
C GLY A 33 -46.74 -44.46 17.62
N GLY A 34 -47.08 -43.27 18.13
CA GLY A 34 -48.04 -42.93 19.19
C GLY A 34 -47.24 -42.53 20.44
N GLY A 35 -46.93 -41.24 20.60
CA GLY A 35 -46.23 -40.72 21.78
C GLY A 35 -45.59 -39.35 21.56
N THR A 36 -46.33 -38.31 21.93
CA THR A 36 -45.89 -36.91 21.94
C THR A 36 -44.79 -36.68 22.98
N VAL A 37 -43.61 -36.24 22.55
CA VAL A 37 -42.64 -35.54 23.39
C VAL A 37 -42.17 -34.32 22.61
N ALA A 38 -42.44 -33.15 23.16
CA ALA A 38 -42.02 -31.87 22.60
C ALA A 38 -40.49 -31.81 22.51
N THR A 39 -39.98 -31.69 21.29
CA THR A 39 -38.59 -31.32 21.03
C THR A 39 -38.42 -29.84 21.36
N PRO A 40 -37.41 -29.42 22.14
CA PRO A 40 -37.08 -28.00 22.27
C PRO A 40 -36.64 -27.48 20.90
N GLU A 41 -37.34 -26.44 20.44
CA GLU A 41 -37.00 -25.67 19.26
C GLU A 41 -35.54 -25.18 19.41
N ALA A 42 -34.67 -25.68 18.52
CA ALA A 42 -33.29 -25.24 18.45
C ALA A 42 -33.30 -23.73 18.15
N ALA A 43 -32.68 -22.96 19.04
CA ALA A 43 -32.42 -21.55 18.82
C ALA A 43 -31.72 -21.35 17.46
N PRO A 44 -32.02 -20.26 16.73
CA PRO A 44 -31.36 -19.99 15.46
C PRO A 44 -29.85 -19.90 15.69
N GLU A 45 -29.08 -20.74 15.01
CA GLU A 45 -27.63 -20.65 15.01
C GLU A 45 -27.25 -19.25 14.49
N THR A 46 -26.62 -18.47 15.35
CA THR A 46 -25.99 -17.19 14.99
C THR A 46 -25.09 -17.43 13.79
N PRO A 47 -25.19 -16.65 12.69
CA PRO A 47 -24.31 -16.82 11.54
C PRO A 47 -22.85 -16.68 12.00
N ALA A 48 -22.01 -17.62 11.60
CA ALA A 48 -20.59 -17.63 11.91
C ALA A 48 -19.95 -16.30 11.49
N SER A 49 -19.24 -15.67 12.43
CA SER A 49 -18.51 -14.42 12.18
C SER A 49 -17.58 -14.57 10.96
N PRO A 50 -17.44 -13.52 10.14
CA PRO A 50 -16.50 -13.53 9.02
C PRO A 50 -15.07 -13.82 9.51
N PRO A 51 -14.23 -14.47 8.68
CA PRO A 51 -12.86 -14.79 9.05
C PRO A 51 -12.11 -13.50 9.41
N THR A 52 -11.61 -13.43 10.64
CA THR A 52 -10.76 -12.33 11.09
C THR A 52 -9.40 -12.43 10.40
N LEU A 53 -8.96 -11.35 9.75
CA LEU A 53 -7.58 -11.24 9.26
C LEU A 53 -6.63 -11.46 10.45
N GLN A 54 -5.75 -12.46 10.36
CA GLN A 54 -4.86 -12.83 11.46
C GLN A 54 -3.55 -12.05 11.36
N PHE A 55 -3.48 -10.92 12.07
CA PHE A 55 -2.21 -10.22 12.27
C PHE A 55 -1.39 -10.95 13.34
N THR A 56 -0.10 -11.16 13.07
CA THR A 56 0.82 -11.75 14.05
C THR A 56 1.27 -10.67 15.03
N ALA A 57 0.97 -10.86 16.33
CA ALA A 57 1.37 -9.91 17.36
C ALA A 57 2.88 -9.96 17.61
N LEU A 58 3.53 -8.81 17.62
CA LEU A 58 4.97 -8.65 17.86
C LEU A 58 5.28 -8.25 19.30
N GLU A 59 6.43 -8.70 19.77
CA GLU A 59 7.09 -8.10 20.94
C GLU A 59 7.80 -6.80 20.52
N TRP A 60 7.97 -5.85 21.44
CA TRP A 60 8.54 -4.54 21.10
C TRP A 60 10.01 -4.62 20.65
N GLU A 61 10.77 -5.64 21.06
CA GLU A 61 12.13 -5.86 20.55
C GLU A 61 12.18 -6.51 19.16
N ALA A 62 11.04 -6.92 18.58
CA ALA A 62 11.02 -7.61 17.30
C ALA A 62 11.53 -6.71 16.18
N SER A 63 12.47 -7.25 15.40
CA SER A 63 13.04 -6.66 14.19
C SER A 63 13.01 -7.67 13.04
N PRO A 64 13.12 -7.23 11.78
CA PRO A 64 13.31 -8.13 10.65
C PRO A 64 14.46 -9.14 10.82
N VAL A 65 15.54 -8.75 11.51
CA VAL A 65 16.63 -9.66 11.88
C VAL A 65 16.13 -10.77 12.81
N SER A 66 15.45 -10.41 13.92
CA SER A 66 14.99 -11.39 14.92
C SER A 66 13.90 -12.33 14.40
N LEU A 67 13.15 -11.89 13.39
CA LEU A 67 12.10 -12.65 12.73
C LEU A 67 12.63 -13.47 11.54
N GLU A 68 13.92 -13.37 11.22
CA GLU A 68 14.56 -14.06 10.08
C GLU A 68 13.92 -13.74 8.71
N ILE A 69 13.43 -12.49 8.57
CA ILE A 69 12.79 -12.00 7.33
C ILE A 69 13.63 -10.96 6.59
N GLN A 70 14.76 -10.50 7.14
CA GLN A 70 15.59 -9.44 6.56
C GLN A 70 16.08 -9.69 5.11
N ASP A 71 16.22 -10.95 4.70
CA ASP A 71 16.73 -11.33 3.37
C ASP A 71 15.59 -11.45 2.34
N GLN A 72 14.34 -11.21 2.75
CA GLN A 72 13.14 -11.38 1.94
C GLN A 72 12.77 -10.10 1.17
N VAL A 73 13.75 -9.49 0.51
CA VAL A 73 13.61 -8.20 -0.20
C VAL A 73 12.42 -8.21 -1.18
N GLY A 74 11.60 -7.15 -1.10
CA GLY A 74 10.39 -6.95 -1.88
C GLY A 74 9.14 -7.66 -1.33
N GLN A 75 9.28 -8.46 -0.26
CA GLN A 75 8.12 -9.08 0.39
C GLN A 75 7.51 -8.17 1.45
N THR A 76 6.19 -8.26 1.59
CA THR A 76 5.41 -7.57 2.60
C THR A 76 4.91 -8.53 3.67
N PHE A 77 4.84 -8.04 4.91
CA PHE A 77 4.39 -8.77 6.07
C PHE A 77 3.43 -7.94 6.90
N GLU A 78 2.36 -8.57 7.39
CA GLU A 78 1.35 -7.94 8.23
C GLU A 78 1.56 -8.32 9.70
N PHE A 79 1.69 -7.32 10.56
CA PHE A 79 1.93 -7.50 11.99
C PHE A 79 0.99 -6.64 12.84
N SER A 80 0.88 -6.98 14.12
CA SER A 80 0.20 -6.17 15.12
C SER A 80 1.15 -5.85 16.26
N CYS A 81 1.22 -4.58 16.66
CA CYS A 81 1.98 -4.12 17.81
C CYS A 81 1.03 -3.88 18.98
N PRO A 82 1.26 -4.52 20.15
CA PRO A 82 0.48 -4.24 21.34
C PRO A 82 0.81 -2.84 21.89
N PRO A 83 -0.09 -2.25 22.72
CA PRO A 83 0.24 -1.10 23.55
C PRO A 83 1.56 -1.28 24.30
N GLY A 84 2.42 -0.27 24.32
CA GLY A 84 3.69 -0.33 25.03
C GLY A 84 4.53 0.94 24.94
N ASP A 85 5.83 0.78 25.14
CA ASP A 85 6.79 1.89 25.26
C ASP A 85 7.73 1.94 24.04
N PRO A 86 7.77 3.05 23.28
CA PRO A 86 8.54 3.15 22.05
C PRO A 86 10.01 3.55 22.28
N SER A 87 10.60 3.14 23.41
CA SER A 87 11.99 3.45 23.78
C SER A 87 13.04 2.57 23.08
N GLN A 88 12.59 1.61 22.27
CA GLN A 88 13.47 0.71 21.53
C GLN A 88 14.30 1.48 20.49
N ARG A 89 15.46 0.92 20.14
CA ARG A 89 16.38 1.56 19.21
C ARG A 89 15.88 1.40 17.78
N ILE A 90 15.96 2.50 17.05
CA ILE A 90 15.66 2.56 15.63
C ILE A 90 16.66 3.48 14.93
N TRP A 91 16.97 3.17 13.68
CA TRP A 91 17.88 3.93 12.84
C TRP A 91 17.24 4.21 11.48
N GLY A 92 17.37 5.44 11.00
CA GLY A 92 16.72 5.90 9.76
C GLY A 92 15.32 6.50 9.96
N THR A 93 14.81 7.09 8.88
CA THR A 93 13.50 7.77 8.79
C THR A 93 12.87 7.40 7.46
N GLY A 94 11.63 6.92 7.46
CA GLY A 94 10.96 6.37 6.28
C GLY A 94 11.48 4.98 5.89
N VAL A 95 12.79 4.84 5.73
CA VAL A 95 13.49 3.56 5.62
C VAL A 95 14.35 3.33 6.86
N TYR A 96 14.17 2.17 7.50
CA TYR A 96 14.83 1.80 8.75
C TYR A 96 15.78 0.62 8.55
N THR A 97 16.86 0.55 9.32
CA THR A 97 17.76 -0.62 9.30
C THR A 97 17.03 -1.88 9.77
N SER A 98 17.37 -3.05 9.21
CA SER A 98 16.70 -4.33 9.53
C SER A 98 16.82 -4.79 10.99
N ASP A 99 17.70 -4.18 11.78
CA ASP A 99 17.83 -4.42 13.23
C ASP A 99 17.02 -3.46 14.11
N SER A 100 16.35 -2.48 13.51
CA SER A 100 15.44 -1.57 14.22
C SER A 100 14.18 -2.30 14.72
N SER A 101 13.67 -1.88 15.88
CA SER A 101 12.37 -2.34 16.38
C SER A 101 11.24 -1.95 15.43
N ILE A 102 10.44 -2.93 15.00
CA ILE A 102 9.31 -2.72 14.10
C ILE A 102 8.26 -1.82 14.76
N CYS A 103 7.87 -2.12 16.00
CA CYS A 103 6.83 -1.35 16.70
C CYS A 103 7.28 0.08 17.02
N ALA A 104 8.53 0.29 17.46
CA ALA A 104 9.04 1.64 17.69
C ALA A 104 9.21 2.43 16.38
N ALA A 105 9.63 1.77 15.30
CA ALA A 105 9.71 2.40 13.98
C ALA A 105 8.32 2.76 13.45
N ALA A 106 7.30 1.96 13.74
CA ALA A 106 5.91 2.24 13.36
C ALA A 106 5.34 3.45 14.13
N VAL A 107 5.60 3.55 15.44
CA VAL A 107 5.23 4.76 16.19
C VAL A 107 6.01 5.97 15.67
N HIS A 108 7.32 5.83 15.43
CA HIS A 108 8.13 6.90 14.84
C HIS A 108 7.57 7.37 13.49
N ALA A 109 7.18 6.44 12.61
CA ALA A 109 6.55 6.73 11.33
C ALA A 109 5.10 7.22 11.43
N GLY A 110 4.49 7.18 12.62
CA GLY A 110 3.16 7.75 12.88
C GLY A 110 1.98 6.84 12.54
N LEU A 111 2.18 5.53 12.34
CA LEU A 111 1.08 4.61 12.01
C LEU A 111 0.04 4.51 13.13
N PHE A 112 0.50 4.60 14.38
CA PHE A 112 -0.35 4.55 15.57
C PHE A 112 0.38 5.12 16.79
N ALA A 113 -0.39 5.42 17.84
CA ALA A 113 0.13 5.83 19.14
C ALA A 113 0.60 4.62 19.95
N ALA A 114 1.75 4.74 20.64
CA ALA A 114 2.34 3.64 21.40
C ALA A 114 1.41 3.09 22.49
N GLU A 115 0.58 3.95 23.09
CA GLU A 115 -0.35 3.60 24.17
C GLU A 115 -1.55 2.77 23.69
N THR A 116 -1.81 2.78 22.38
CA THR A 116 -2.91 2.01 21.76
C THR A 116 -2.38 0.81 21.00
N GLY A 117 -1.16 0.88 20.47
CA GLY A 117 -0.67 -0.10 19.51
C GLY A 117 -1.48 -0.03 18.21
N GLY A 118 -1.27 -0.99 17.31
CA GLY A 118 -1.96 -1.02 16.03
C GLY A 118 -1.45 -2.09 15.10
N ASN A 119 -2.16 -2.26 13.99
CA ASN A 119 -1.75 -3.14 12.92
C ASN A 119 -0.87 -2.36 11.93
N LEU A 120 0.02 -3.07 11.25
CA LEU A 120 0.93 -2.49 10.27
C LEU A 120 1.21 -3.48 9.14
N THR A 121 1.54 -2.91 7.99
CA THR A 121 2.18 -3.60 6.87
C THR A 121 3.63 -3.16 6.78
N LEU A 122 4.56 -4.11 6.74
CA LEU A 122 5.99 -3.91 6.63
C LEU A 122 6.50 -4.47 5.31
N GLU A 123 7.39 -3.75 4.62
CA GLU A 123 8.07 -4.23 3.42
C GLU A 123 9.57 -4.31 3.65
N ILE A 124 10.18 -5.44 3.24
CA ILE A 124 11.64 -5.64 3.32
C ILE A 124 12.31 -5.05 2.09
N LEU A 125 13.39 -4.30 2.31
CA LEU A 125 14.18 -3.64 1.27
C LEU A 125 15.64 -4.08 1.34
N ALA A 126 16.36 -3.89 0.23
CA ALA A 126 17.81 -3.98 0.24
C ALA A 126 18.42 -2.88 1.13
N GLY A 127 19.59 -3.18 1.70
CA GLY A 127 20.36 -2.24 2.49
C GLY A 127 20.75 -0.95 1.77
N GLN A 128 20.93 0.13 2.54
CA GLN A 128 21.42 1.43 2.08
C GLN A 128 22.80 1.77 2.65
N ASP A 129 23.51 2.67 1.98
CA ASP A 129 24.82 3.16 2.43
C ASP A 129 24.73 4.19 3.58
N LEU A 130 23.56 4.80 3.78
CA LEU A 130 23.32 5.82 4.79
C LEU A 130 21.85 5.83 5.20
N TYR A 131 21.60 5.99 6.50
CA TYR A 131 20.28 6.17 7.08
C TYR A 131 20.28 7.46 7.88
N THR A 132 19.34 8.35 7.61
CA THR A 132 19.19 9.62 8.33
C THR A 132 18.13 9.48 9.42
N GLY A 133 18.54 9.69 10.67
CA GLY A 133 17.65 9.73 11.82
C GLY A 133 16.93 11.07 11.95
N SER A 134 15.85 11.06 12.72
CA SER A 134 15.04 12.22 13.04
C SER A 134 14.30 12.04 14.36
N GLN A 135 13.55 13.05 14.78
CA GLN A 135 12.61 12.94 15.89
C GLN A 135 11.20 13.16 15.35
N GLN A 136 10.36 12.13 15.46
CA GLN A 136 8.98 12.12 14.96
C GLN A 136 8.09 11.39 15.98
N ASN A 137 6.87 11.88 16.18
CA ASN A 137 5.87 11.23 17.03
C ASN A 137 6.38 10.86 18.43
N ALA A 138 7.18 11.77 19.03
CA ALA A 138 7.86 11.60 20.32
C ALA A 138 8.89 10.44 20.40
N VAL A 139 9.20 9.79 19.28
CA VAL A 139 10.26 8.78 19.14
C VAL A 139 11.46 9.41 18.43
N THR A 140 12.67 9.02 18.84
CA THR A 140 13.91 9.51 18.21
C THR A 140 14.64 8.37 17.53
N SER A 141 14.81 8.46 16.22
CA SER A 141 15.70 7.61 15.43
C SER A 141 17.09 8.23 15.31
N ARG A 142 18.09 7.40 15.01
CA ARG A 142 19.49 7.82 14.88
C ARG A 142 19.99 7.63 13.46
N ASP A 143 20.99 8.43 13.10
CA ASP A 143 21.74 8.19 11.88
C ASP A 143 22.48 6.86 11.96
N TYR A 144 22.63 6.20 10.82
CA TYR A 144 23.47 5.02 10.67
C TYR A 144 24.16 4.99 9.31
N GLY A 145 25.31 4.32 9.24
CA GLY A 145 26.04 4.14 7.98
C GLY A 145 25.50 2.99 7.15
N ALA A 146 26.37 2.40 6.33
CA ALA A 146 26.01 1.27 5.49
C ALA A 146 25.51 0.08 6.32
N TRP A 147 24.40 -0.52 5.90
CA TRP A 147 23.81 -1.68 6.55
C TRP A 147 23.07 -2.56 5.53
N ASP A 148 23.15 -3.89 5.70
CA ASP A 148 22.87 -4.87 4.65
C ASP A 148 21.38 -5.07 4.31
N GLY A 149 20.46 -4.68 5.19
CA GLY A 149 19.02 -4.84 4.95
C GLY A 149 18.20 -3.71 5.55
N SER A 150 17.05 -3.41 4.95
CA SER A 150 16.18 -2.35 5.46
C SER A 150 14.72 -2.78 5.47
N PHE A 151 13.87 -1.97 6.08
CA PHE A 151 12.43 -2.09 5.92
C PHE A 151 11.78 -0.71 5.87
N ARG A 152 10.56 -0.68 5.33
CA ARG A 152 9.67 0.49 5.34
C ARG A 152 8.24 0.07 5.65
N PHE A 153 7.39 1.06 5.89
CA PHE A 153 5.95 0.86 6.04
C PHE A 153 5.23 1.48 4.85
N PRO A 154 4.66 0.70 3.93
CA PRO A 154 4.00 1.23 2.72
C PRO A 154 2.84 2.19 3.02
N GLU A 155 2.09 1.92 4.10
CA GLU A 155 0.90 2.70 4.49
C GLU A 155 1.22 3.89 5.40
N ALA A 156 2.44 3.93 5.96
CA ALA A 156 2.88 5.06 6.79
C ALA A 156 3.22 6.31 5.98
N SER A 157 3.45 6.14 4.68
CA SER A 157 3.55 7.26 3.75
C SER A 157 2.22 8.02 3.59
N ASP A 158 1.10 7.46 4.08
CA ASP A 158 -0.25 8.01 3.91
C ASP A 158 -1.01 8.29 5.23
N SER A 159 -0.37 8.24 6.42
CA SER A 159 -1.11 8.40 7.68
C SER A 159 -0.37 9.05 8.84
N ALA A 160 0.63 9.89 8.58
CA ALA A 160 1.03 10.89 9.56
C ALA A 160 0.17 12.14 9.37
N ALA A 161 -0.32 12.71 10.48
CA ALA A 161 -0.77 14.10 10.58
C ALA A 161 0.41 15.06 10.27
N ALA A 162 0.93 15.00 9.05
CA ALA A 162 1.79 15.99 8.48
C ALA A 162 0.96 17.27 8.42
N THR A 163 1.51 18.37 8.92
CA THR A 163 1.10 19.65 8.36
C THR A 163 1.41 19.56 6.88
N THR A 164 0.38 19.26 6.08
CA THR A 164 0.52 19.04 4.66
C THR A 164 1.22 20.27 4.08
N PRO A 165 2.46 20.14 3.58
CA PRO A 165 3.29 21.30 3.26
C PRO A 165 2.56 22.17 2.26
N ASN A 166 2.45 23.47 2.58
CA ASN A 166 1.83 24.42 1.68
C ASN A 166 2.80 24.70 0.52
N ILE A 167 2.37 24.39 -0.71
CA ILE A 167 3.19 24.54 -1.91
C ILE A 167 2.80 25.78 -2.71
N GLN A 168 3.58 26.13 -3.72
CA GLN A 168 3.22 27.18 -4.68
C GLN A 168 2.42 26.59 -5.84
N TRP A 169 1.62 27.43 -6.50
CA TRP A 169 0.74 26.98 -7.60
C TRP A 169 1.50 26.46 -8.82
N ASP A 170 2.78 26.81 -8.97
CA ASP A 170 3.69 26.36 -10.02
C ASP A 170 4.64 25.23 -9.56
N SER A 171 4.49 24.73 -8.33
CA SER A 171 5.34 23.67 -7.80
C SER A 171 5.11 22.36 -8.55
N THR A 172 6.19 21.63 -8.82
CA THR A 172 6.19 20.37 -9.59
C THR A 172 6.88 19.27 -8.77
N PRO A 173 6.60 17.98 -9.04
CA PRO A 173 7.37 16.88 -8.44
C PRO A 173 8.89 17.03 -8.67
N GLY A 174 9.29 17.50 -9.86
CA GLY A 174 10.68 17.83 -10.18
C GLY A 174 11.32 18.85 -9.24
N SER A 175 10.58 19.90 -8.84
CA SER A 175 11.09 20.96 -7.96
C SER A 175 11.41 20.49 -6.54
N PHE A 176 10.79 19.39 -6.09
CA PHE A 176 11.04 18.78 -4.79
C PHE A 176 12.06 17.64 -4.84
N GLY A 177 12.57 17.27 -6.02
CA GLY A 177 13.48 16.14 -6.19
C GLY A 177 12.82 14.79 -5.95
N ILE A 178 11.49 14.70 -6.07
CA ILE A 178 10.71 13.46 -5.86
C ILE A 178 10.30 12.78 -7.17
N ALA A 179 10.63 13.38 -8.32
CA ALA A 179 10.17 12.98 -9.64
C ALA A 179 10.57 11.56 -10.08
N GLU A 180 11.59 10.96 -9.45
CA GLU A 180 12.10 9.61 -9.76
C GLU A 180 11.65 8.54 -8.74
N ASN A 181 10.94 8.95 -7.68
CA ASN A 181 10.54 8.09 -6.57
C ASN A 181 9.27 7.32 -6.91
N VAL A 182 9.30 6.54 -8.00
CA VAL A 182 8.14 5.81 -8.53
C VAL A 182 7.53 4.88 -7.47
N GLY A 183 6.22 5.01 -7.27
CA GLY A 183 5.43 4.29 -6.28
C GLY A 183 5.29 5.01 -4.93
N ASP A 184 6.08 6.06 -4.68
CA ASP A 184 5.96 6.85 -3.46
C ASP A 184 4.81 7.86 -3.56
N ARG A 185 4.22 8.14 -2.40
CA ARG A 185 3.10 9.06 -2.23
C ARG A 185 3.51 10.29 -1.44
N TYR A 186 2.98 11.43 -1.85
CA TYR A 186 3.28 12.72 -1.24
C TYR A 186 2.01 13.56 -1.12
N SER A 187 1.73 14.04 0.08
CA SER A 187 0.62 14.96 0.32
C SER A 187 1.09 16.42 0.35
N PHE A 188 0.35 17.31 -0.30
CA PHE A 188 0.61 18.76 -0.33
C PHE A 188 -0.66 19.55 -0.05
N ASN A 189 -0.52 20.77 0.45
CA ASN A 189 -1.64 21.70 0.57
C ASN A 189 -1.49 22.81 -0.47
N CYS A 190 -2.48 22.95 -1.34
CA CYS A 190 -2.56 24.06 -2.28
C CYS A 190 -3.20 25.27 -1.59
N PRO A 191 -2.60 26.47 -1.65
CA PRO A 191 -3.16 27.65 -1.00
C PRO A 191 -4.39 28.17 -1.75
N PRO A 192 -5.36 28.81 -1.06
CA PRO A 192 -6.53 29.41 -1.69
C PRO A 192 -6.19 30.55 -2.64
N ASN A 193 -7.08 30.83 -3.60
CA ASN A 193 -6.99 31.90 -4.58
C ASN A 193 -5.74 31.80 -5.49
N GLY A 194 -5.57 30.64 -6.10
CA GLY A 194 -4.48 30.35 -7.01
C GLY A 194 -4.50 31.02 -8.37
N GLU A 195 -3.47 30.73 -9.15
CA GLU A 195 -3.37 31.11 -10.55
C GLU A 195 -3.19 29.87 -11.44
N LEU A 196 -3.97 29.79 -12.51
CA LEU A 196 -3.94 28.69 -13.48
C LEU A 196 -2.94 28.95 -14.63
N GLY A 197 -1.93 29.79 -14.40
CA GLY A 197 -0.97 30.21 -15.43
C GLY A 197 0.14 29.20 -15.73
N ALA A 198 0.33 28.21 -14.86
CA ALA A 198 1.36 27.18 -15.04
C ALA A 198 0.92 26.10 -16.04
N SER A 199 1.87 25.57 -16.78
CA SER A 199 1.61 24.53 -17.78
C SER A 199 1.40 23.17 -17.12
N VAL A 200 0.49 22.39 -17.69
CA VAL A 200 0.18 21.02 -17.28
C VAL A 200 0.01 20.17 -18.53
N TRP A 201 0.60 18.98 -18.52
CA TRP A 201 0.54 18.02 -19.61
C TRP A 201 -0.10 16.73 -19.16
N GLY A 202 -1.05 16.23 -19.95
CA GLY A 202 -1.80 15.02 -19.64
C GLY A 202 -3.13 15.23 -18.92
N THR A 203 -3.80 14.12 -18.67
CA THR A 203 -5.13 14.01 -18.08
C THR A 203 -5.17 12.73 -17.27
N ASP A 204 -5.55 12.82 -15.99
CA ASP A 204 -5.51 11.73 -14.99
C ASP A 204 -4.08 11.23 -14.67
N ILE A 205 -3.22 11.11 -15.69
CA ILE A 205 -1.78 10.90 -15.59
C ILE A 205 -1.10 12.16 -16.13
N TYR A 206 -0.32 12.82 -15.27
CA TYR A 206 0.36 14.07 -15.58
C TYR A 206 1.87 13.88 -15.62
N THR A 207 2.58 14.63 -16.46
CA THR A 207 4.05 14.59 -16.46
C THR A 207 4.61 15.13 -15.14
N ASN A 208 5.72 14.60 -14.65
CA ASN A 208 6.33 15.01 -13.36
C ASN A 208 6.94 16.42 -13.34
N ASP A 209 6.88 17.16 -14.45
CA ASP A 209 7.19 18.58 -14.58
C ASP A 209 5.94 19.48 -14.68
N SER A 210 4.73 18.91 -14.60
CA SER A 210 3.47 19.65 -14.51
C SER A 210 3.26 20.26 -13.12
N ALA A 211 2.58 21.41 -13.07
CA ALA A 211 2.21 22.07 -11.82
C ALA A 211 1.14 21.29 -11.05
N ILE A 212 1.46 20.91 -9.81
CA ILE A 212 0.64 20.00 -8.98
C ILE A 212 -0.74 20.62 -8.70
N CYS A 213 -0.80 21.87 -8.23
CA CYS A 213 -2.08 22.51 -7.88
C CYS A 213 -2.98 22.78 -9.09
N VAL A 214 -2.39 23.13 -10.23
CA VAL A 214 -3.16 23.33 -11.48
C VAL A 214 -3.69 22.00 -12.00
N ALA A 215 -2.88 20.93 -11.95
CA ALA A 215 -3.30 19.58 -12.28
C ALA A 215 -4.40 19.07 -11.33
N ALA A 216 -4.34 19.43 -10.04
CA ALA A 216 -5.35 19.06 -9.06
C ALA A 216 -6.71 19.72 -9.34
N VAL A 217 -6.73 21.01 -9.73
CA VAL A 217 -7.97 21.66 -10.20
C VAL A 217 -8.48 20.98 -11.46
N HIS A 218 -7.60 20.69 -12.43
CA HIS A 218 -7.98 19.97 -13.65
C HIS A 218 -8.60 18.60 -13.37
N ALA A 219 -7.99 17.81 -12.48
CA ALA A 219 -8.51 16.52 -12.05
C ALA A 219 -9.84 16.64 -11.28
N GLY A 220 -10.07 17.77 -10.60
CA GLY A 220 -11.27 18.01 -9.80
C GLY A 220 -11.08 17.68 -8.32
N GLU A 221 -9.84 17.48 -7.88
CA GLU A 221 -9.50 17.21 -6.48
C GLU A 221 -9.74 18.42 -5.57
N ILE A 222 -9.52 19.63 -6.10
CA ILE A 222 -9.64 20.89 -5.34
C ILE A 222 -10.28 22.00 -6.17
N ASP A 223 -10.85 22.98 -5.47
CA ASP A 223 -11.34 24.23 -6.04
C ASP A 223 -10.26 25.32 -6.02
N LEU A 224 -10.15 26.11 -7.10
CA LEU A 224 -9.19 27.24 -7.20
C LEU A 224 -9.34 28.27 -6.07
N ALA A 225 -10.59 28.54 -5.65
CA ALA A 225 -10.88 29.56 -4.64
C ALA A 225 -10.45 29.13 -3.24
N THR A 226 -10.64 27.85 -2.91
CA THR A 226 -10.40 27.31 -1.57
C THR A 226 -9.02 26.68 -1.43
N GLY A 227 -8.46 26.15 -2.52
CA GLY A 227 -7.33 25.23 -2.46
C GLY A 227 -7.71 23.97 -1.67
N GLY A 228 -6.71 23.34 -1.06
CA GLY A 228 -6.95 22.19 -0.19
C GLY A 228 -5.80 21.20 -0.16
N PRO A 229 -5.90 20.18 0.72
CA PRO A 229 -4.99 19.06 0.72
C PRO A 229 -5.20 18.20 -0.53
N ILE A 230 -4.09 17.70 -1.08
CA ILE A 230 -4.06 16.72 -2.17
C ILE A 230 -3.00 15.68 -1.85
N THR A 231 -3.13 14.50 -2.44
CA THR A 231 -2.12 13.44 -2.40
C THR A 231 -1.83 12.98 -3.82
N ILE A 232 -0.53 12.90 -4.16
CA ILE A 232 -0.06 12.37 -5.44
C ILE A 232 0.71 11.09 -5.22
N GLU A 233 0.66 10.19 -6.21
CA GLU A 233 1.58 9.06 -6.34
C GLU A 233 2.49 9.29 -7.56
N ILE A 234 3.79 9.11 -7.38
CA ILE A 234 4.75 9.19 -8.50
C ILE A 234 4.64 7.92 -9.33
N ALA A 235 4.38 8.06 -10.62
CA ALA A 235 4.16 6.96 -11.54
C ALA A 235 5.27 6.90 -12.62
N PRO A 236 5.47 5.75 -13.27
CA PRO A 236 6.38 5.66 -14.42
C PRO A 236 6.01 6.64 -15.53
N GLY A 237 7.01 7.04 -16.32
CA GLY A 237 6.80 7.80 -17.56
C GLY A 237 5.94 7.06 -18.57
N GLN A 238 5.24 7.81 -19.43
CA GLN A 238 4.42 7.27 -20.52
C GLN A 238 5.02 7.64 -21.88
N ASP A 239 4.68 6.86 -22.90
CA ASP A 239 5.07 7.14 -24.29
C ASP A 239 4.30 8.30 -24.91
N SER A 240 3.14 8.65 -24.33
CA SER A 240 2.31 9.77 -24.74
C SER A 240 1.35 10.20 -23.63
N TYR A 241 1.04 11.49 -23.56
CA TYR A 241 0.09 12.09 -22.64
C TYR A 241 -0.99 12.81 -23.46
N THR A 242 -2.25 12.57 -23.11
CA THR A 242 -3.40 13.24 -23.74
C THR A 242 -3.88 14.37 -22.85
N GLY A 243 -3.86 15.59 -23.36
CA GLY A 243 -4.41 16.77 -22.71
C GLY A 243 -5.94 16.83 -22.78
N GLY A 244 -6.53 17.72 -22.00
CA GLY A 244 -7.97 17.84 -21.87
C GLY A 244 -8.41 19.22 -21.40
N ASP A 245 -9.71 19.43 -21.36
CA ASP A 245 -10.35 20.61 -20.74
C ASP A 245 -11.32 20.11 -19.67
N ARG A 246 -10.97 20.35 -18.41
CA ARG A 246 -11.75 19.95 -17.23
C ARG A 246 -11.65 21.04 -16.16
N ASN A 247 -12.76 21.28 -15.46
CA ASN A 247 -12.83 22.20 -14.32
C ASN A 247 -12.26 23.61 -14.60
N GLY A 248 -12.36 24.08 -15.86
CA GLY A 248 -11.85 25.39 -16.28
C GLY A 248 -10.34 25.47 -16.48
N VAL A 249 -9.65 24.32 -16.47
CA VAL A 249 -8.21 24.17 -16.78
C VAL A 249 -8.08 23.43 -18.10
N VAL A 250 -7.21 23.93 -18.98
CA VAL A 250 -6.85 23.25 -20.22
C VAL A 250 -5.42 22.72 -20.09
N THR A 251 -5.24 21.41 -20.27
CA THR A 251 -3.93 20.75 -20.30
C THR A 251 -3.54 20.40 -21.73
N ALA A 252 -2.24 20.29 -21.98
CA ALA A 252 -1.71 20.01 -23.31
C ALA A 252 -1.38 18.52 -23.49
N ASP A 253 -1.44 18.06 -24.75
CA ASP A 253 -0.83 16.79 -25.14
C ASP A 253 0.69 16.85 -24.98
N TYR A 254 1.31 15.70 -24.71
CA TYR A 254 2.76 15.57 -24.72
C TYR A 254 3.22 14.21 -25.26
N GLY A 255 4.45 14.15 -25.75
CA GLY A 255 5.07 12.92 -26.23
C GLY A 255 5.64 12.06 -25.10
N SER A 256 6.62 11.22 -25.42
CA SER A 256 7.29 10.38 -24.44
C SER A 256 8.01 11.22 -23.37
N TRP A 257 7.81 10.87 -22.10
CA TRP A 257 8.41 11.55 -20.96
C TRP A 257 8.82 10.57 -19.87
N GLY A 258 9.83 10.93 -19.06
CA GLY A 258 10.53 9.99 -18.16
C GLY A 258 9.83 9.67 -16.84
N GLY A 259 8.85 10.46 -16.42
CA GLY A 259 8.14 10.24 -15.16
C GLY A 259 6.80 10.95 -15.08
N SER A 260 5.89 10.41 -14.29
CA SER A 260 4.53 10.90 -14.17
C SER A 260 4.13 11.07 -12.70
N PHE A 261 2.98 11.69 -12.47
CA PHE A 261 2.25 11.54 -11.23
C PHE A 261 0.76 11.39 -11.50
N ILE A 262 0.06 10.79 -10.54
CA ILE A 262 -1.39 10.61 -10.54
C ILE A 262 -1.96 11.11 -9.22
N PHE A 263 -3.22 11.51 -9.22
CA PHE A 263 -3.98 11.70 -7.99
C PHE A 263 -4.65 10.37 -7.61
N LEU A 264 -4.83 10.15 -6.31
CA LEU A 264 -5.53 8.99 -5.79
C LEU A 264 -6.92 9.44 -5.35
N ASP A 265 -7.96 8.83 -5.92
CA ASP A 265 -9.33 9.01 -5.44
C ASP A 265 -9.43 8.42 -4.03
N GLU A 266 -9.70 9.25 -3.01
CA GLU A 266 -10.03 8.78 -1.64
C GLU A 266 -11.50 8.33 -1.50
#